data_AF-A0A0S7ZKX6-F1
#
_entry.id   AF-A0A0S7ZKX6-F1
#
_cell.length_a   1.000
_cell.length_b   1.000
_cell.length_c   1.000
_cell.angle_alpha   90.00
_cell.angle_beta   90.00
_cell.angle_gamma   90.00
#
_symmetry.space_group_name_H-M   'P 1'
#
loop_
_entity.id
_entity.type
_entity.pdbx_description
1 polymer ?
#
loop_
_entity_poly.entity_id
_entity_poly.type
_entity_poly.pdbx_seq_one_letter_code
_entity_poly.pdbx_strand_id
1 'polypeptide(L)'
;MKTTRETASAALGVAILFAVVISLLGVVAPRLDAQSGSDPQFRVKIDFNRWHDYDELKADLLRLEEAFPKFLTYSSVGSSYDGRDMMLMTINNPDTGPEASKAAMYIEANIHGNEIQG
;
A
#
# COMPACT_ATOMS: atom_id res chain seq x y z
N MET A 1 62.26 -19.99 24.43
CA MET A 1 61.05 -19.95 25.27
C MET A 1 60.39 -18.57 25.12
N LYS A 2 59.64 -18.37 24.01
CA LYS A 2 59.01 -17.09 23.63
C LYS A 2 57.63 -17.27 22.95
N THR A 3 56.99 -18.44 23.08
CA THR A 3 55.96 -18.87 22.11
C THR A 3 54.52 -18.91 22.62
N THR A 4 54.26 -18.58 23.90
CA THR A 4 52.90 -18.68 24.47
C THR A 4 52.19 -17.34 24.67
N ARG A 5 52.93 -16.21 24.70
CA ARG A 5 52.35 -14.87 24.91
C ARG A 5 51.90 -14.18 23.61
N GLU A 6 52.57 -14.46 22.49
CA GLU A 6 52.25 -13.82 21.20
C GLU A 6 50.96 -14.37 20.57
N THR A 7 50.67 -15.67 20.75
CA THR A 7 49.46 -16.32 20.21
C THR A 7 48.19 -15.84 20.91
N ALA A 8 48.24 -15.58 22.23
CA ALA A 8 47.11 -15.06 23.00
C ALA A 8 46.75 -13.61 22.61
N SER A 9 47.76 -12.77 22.32
CA SER A 9 47.53 -11.38 21.89
C SER A 9 46.97 -11.28 20.48
N ALA A 10 47.38 -12.18 19.57
CA ALA A 10 46.84 -12.26 18.21
C ALA A 10 45.38 -12.74 18.21
N ALA A 11 45.05 -13.74 19.03
CA ALA A 11 43.68 -14.25 19.15
C ALA A 11 42.71 -13.21 19.75
N LEU A 12 43.16 -12.43 20.74
CA LEU A 12 42.38 -11.35 21.32
C LEU A 12 42.16 -10.20 20.31
N GLY A 13 43.18 -9.86 19.51
CA GLY A 13 43.08 -8.86 18.45
C GLY A 13 42.09 -9.24 17.35
N VAL A 14 42.08 -10.50 16.92
CA VAL A 14 41.14 -11.01 15.91
C VAL A 14 39.70 -11.06 16.47
N ALA A 15 39.53 -11.44 17.73
CA ALA A 15 38.21 -11.44 18.38
C ALA A 15 37.63 -10.03 18.54
N ILE A 16 38.47 -9.04 18.88
CA ILE A 16 38.06 -7.63 18.96
C ILE A 16 37.71 -7.08 17.57
N LEU A 17 38.49 -7.41 16.53
CA LEU A 17 38.20 -6.99 15.16
C LEU A 17 36.88 -7.59 14.65
N PHE A 18 36.61 -8.86 14.95
CA PHE A 18 35.33 -9.51 14.64
C PHE A 18 34.16 -8.86 15.38
N ALA A 19 34.31 -8.55 16.67
CA ALA A 19 33.28 -7.88 17.46
C ALA A 19 32.99 -6.46 16.94
N VAL A 20 34.01 -5.73 16.50
CA VAL A 20 33.87 -4.39 15.91
C VAL A 20 33.17 -4.45 14.55
N VAL A 21 33.51 -5.42 13.69
CA VAL A 21 32.85 -5.62 12.39
C VAL A 21 31.37 -6.01 12.55
N ILE A 22 31.05 -6.89 13.50
CA ILE A 22 29.65 -7.26 13.83
C ILE A 22 28.88 -6.05 14.37
N SER A 23 29.53 -5.22 15.19
CA SER A 23 28.92 -3.99 15.73
C SER A 23 28.70 -2.94 14.64
N LEU A 24 29.60 -2.82 13.65
CA LEU A 24 29.45 -1.92 12.50
C LEU A 24 28.37 -2.39 11.50
N LEU A 25 28.18 -3.71 11.36
CA LEU A 25 27.12 -4.27 10.52
C LEU A 25 25.73 -4.21 11.19
N GLY A 26 25.66 -4.27 12.53
CA GLY A 26 24.40 -4.23 13.27
C GLY A 26 23.77 -2.85 13.48
N VAL A 27 24.48 -1.76 13.15
CA VAL A 27 24.03 -0.37 13.42
C VAL A 27 23.24 0.25 12.25
N VAL A 28 23.16 -0.40 11.10
CA VAL A 28 22.39 0.08 9.94
C VAL A 28 21.22 -0.86 9.64
N ALA A 29 20.42 -1.19 10.65
CA ALA A 29 19.05 -1.55 10.36
C ALA A 29 18.37 -0.25 9.88
N PRO A 30 17.83 -0.17 8.64
CA PRO A 30 16.94 0.93 8.33
C PRO A 30 15.80 0.84 9.32
N ARG A 31 15.67 1.84 10.18
CA ARG A 31 14.41 2.05 10.87
C ARG A 31 13.41 2.35 9.77
N LEU A 32 12.65 1.33 9.37
CA LEU A 32 11.33 1.53 8.78
C LEU A 32 10.43 2.01 9.92
N ASP A 33 10.78 3.16 10.49
CA ASP A 33 9.81 3.97 11.19
C ASP A 33 8.89 4.44 10.07
N ALA A 34 7.88 3.61 9.76
CA ALA A 34 6.74 4.03 9.00
C ALA A 34 6.20 5.23 9.78
N GLN A 35 6.52 6.42 9.29
CA GLN A 35 6.12 7.68 9.89
C GLN A 35 4.61 7.61 9.99
N SER A 36 4.10 7.30 11.18
CA SER A 36 2.66 7.20 11.41
C SER A 36 2.12 8.60 11.16
N GLY A 37 1.45 8.78 10.03
CA GLY A 37 0.72 10.01 9.76
C GLY A 37 -0.25 10.30 10.90
N SER A 38 -0.67 11.55 11.02
CA SER A 38 -1.79 11.93 11.91
C SER A 38 -3.11 11.31 11.49
N ASP A 39 -3.15 10.67 10.33
CA ASP A 39 -4.35 10.10 9.76
C ASP A 39 -4.82 8.91 10.60
N PRO A 40 -6.14 8.82 10.87
CA PRO A 40 -6.70 7.66 11.54
C PRO A 40 -6.45 6.41 10.70
N GLN A 41 -6.43 5.24 11.35
CA GLN A 41 -6.34 3.97 10.64
C GLN A 41 -7.50 3.83 9.65
N PHE A 42 -7.17 3.73 8.36
CA PHE A 42 -8.16 3.56 7.31
C PHE A 42 -8.79 2.16 7.42
N ARG A 43 -10.12 2.09 7.35
CA ARG A 43 -10.83 0.80 7.34
C ARG A 43 -10.52 -0.03 6.09
N VAL A 44 -10.30 0.65 4.96
CA VAL A 44 -9.80 0.06 3.72
C VAL A 44 -8.50 0.78 3.37
N LYS A 45 -7.40 0.04 3.30
CA LYS A 45 -6.11 0.58 2.88
C LYS A 45 -6.04 0.61 1.35
N ILE A 46 -5.80 1.80 0.81
CA ILE A 46 -5.50 2.06 -0.61
C ILE A 46 -4.18 2.83 -0.65
N ASP A 47 -3.24 2.35 -1.45
CA ASP A 47 -1.91 2.96 -1.57
C ASP A 47 -1.93 4.07 -2.64
N PHE A 48 -1.51 5.28 -2.29
CA PHE A 48 -1.45 6.44 -3.19
C PHE A 48 -0.02 6.78 -3.65
N ASN A 49 0.95 5.90 -3.40
CA ASN A 49 2.36 6.06 -3.75
C ASN A 49 2.80 5.19 -4.94
N ARG A 50 1.85 4.54 -5.62
CA ARG A 50 2.05 3.68 -6.78
C ARG A 50 0.79 3.68 -7.65
N TRP A 51 0.95 3.22 -8.88
CA TRP A 51 -0.19 2.94 -9.76
C TRP A 51 -0.77 1.56 -9.44
N HIS A 52 -2.09 1.45 -9.56
CA HIS A 52 -2.80 0.18 -9.47
C HIS A 52 -3.12 -0.29 -10.88
N ASP A 53 -2.89 -1.58 -11.14
CA ASP A 53 -3.41 -2.16 -12.37
C ASP A 53 -4.94 -2.37 -12.28
N TYR A 54 -5.51 -2.89 -13.37
CA TYR A 54 -6.94 -3.11 -13.47
C TYR A 54 -7.49 -4.04 -12.36
N ASP A 55 -6.80 -5.15 -12.08
CA ASP A 55 -7.29 -6.15 -11.13
C ASP A 55 -7.15 -5.64 -9.70
N GLU A 56 -6.07 -4.92 -9.41
CA GLU A 56 -5.87 -4.23 -8.13
C GLU A 56 -6.95 -3.16 -7.91
N LEU A 57 -7.21 -2.30 -8.89
CA LEU A 57 -8.23 -1.25 -8.76
C LEU A 57 -9.63 -1.87 -8.55
N LYS A 58 -9.95 -2.96 -9.27
CA LYS A 58 -11.21 -3.69 -9.06
C LYS A 58 -11.29 -4.27 -7.65
N ALA A 59 -10.22 -4.87 -7.15
CA ALA A 59 -10.16 -5.40 -5.80
C ALA A 59 -10.35 -4.28 -4.75
N ASP A 60 -9.79 -3.09 -4.97
CA ASP A 60 -9.95 -1.93 -4.10
C ASP A 60 -11.41 -1.47 -4.02
N LEU A 61 -12.10 -1.38 -5.17
CA LEU A 61 -13.52 -1.04 -5.22
C LEU A 61 -14.41 -2.07 -4.51
N LEU A 62 -14.15 -3.36 -4.70
CA LEU A 62 -14.89 -4.43 -4.01
C LEU A 62 -14.65 -4.41 -2.50
N ARG A 63 -13.41 -4.16 -2.05
CA ARG A 63 -13.10 -3.99 -0.61
C ARG A 63 -13.79 -2.76 -0.02
N LEU A 64 -13.91 -1.68 -0.78
CA LEU A 64 -14.68 -0.49 -0.38
C LEU A 64 -16.17 -0.82 -0.22
N GLU A 65 -16.79 -1.49 -1.19
CA GLU A 65 -18.18 -1.95 -1.09
C GLU A 65 -18.40 -2.82 0.16
N GLU A 66 -17.55 -3.82 0.39
CA GLU A 66 -17.63 -4.71 1.56
C GLU A 66 -17.51 -3.93 2.89
N ALA A 67 -16.64 -2.92 2.95
CA ALA A 67 -16.47 -2.10 4.15
C ALA A 67 -17.63 -1.13 4.39
N PHE A 68 -18.30 -0.67 3.32
CA PHE A 68 -19.35 0.36 3.39
C PHE A 68 -20.61 -0.02 2.59
N PRO A 69 -21.23 -1.19 2.81
CA PRO A 69 -22.28 -1.73 1.93
C PRO A 69 -23.59 -0.94 1.99
N LYS A 70 -23.77 -0.09 3.01
CA LYS A 70 -24.90 0.84 3.09
C LYS A 70 -24.78 1.97 2.07
N PHE A 71 -23.55 2.38 1.75
CA PHE A 71 -23.27 3.61 1.01
C PHE A 71 -22.70 3.36 -0.38
N LEU A 72 -22.00 2.25 -0.55
CA LEU A 72 -21.24 1.92 -1.72
C LEU A 72 -21.85 0.71 -2.42
N THR A 73 -21.93 0.78 -3.74
CA THR A 73 -22.34 -0.36 -4.58
C THR A 73 -21.43 -0.41 -5.80
N TYR A 74 -20.70 -1.51 -5.97
CA TYR A 74 -19.93 -1.78 -7.18
C TYR A 74 -20.87 -2.33 -8.25
N SER A 75 -20.67 -1.87 -9.48
CA SER A 75 -21.32 -2.42 -10.65
C SER A 75 -20.42 -2.27 -11.87
N SER A 76 -20.88 -2.80 -13.01
CA SER A 76 -20.26 -2.53 -14.29
C SER A 76 -21.26 -1.86 -15.22
N VAL A 77 -20.84 -0.79 -15.90
CA VAL A 77 -21.64 -0.12 -16.94
C VAL A 77 -21.55 -0.80 -18.30
N GLY A 78 -20.78 -1.90 -18.39
CA GLY A 78 -20.62 -2.71 -19.59
C GLY A 78 -19.23 -3.32 -19.66
N SER A 79 -18.93 -4.03 -20.74
CA SER A 79 -17.61 -4.61 -20.98
C SER A 79 -16.79 -3.78 -21.96
N SER A 80 -15.48 -3.68 -21.72
CA SER A 80 -14.52 -3.15 -22.69
C SER A 80 -14.39 -4.10 -23.89
N TYR A 81 -13.64 -3.68 -24.91
CA TYR A 81 -13.34 -4.51 -26.08
C TYR A 81 -12.70 -5.87 -25.69
N ASP A 82 -11.80 -5.86 -24.72
CA ASP A 82 -11.12 -7.06 -24.22
C ASP A 82 -11.93 -7.80 -23.12
N GLY A 83 -13.20 -7.45 -22.93
CA GLY A 83 -14.10 -8.13 -22.00
C GLY A 83 -13.89 -7.78 -20.52
N ARG A 84 -13.22 -6.66 -20.22
CA ARG A 84 -13.05 -6.18 -18.84
C ARG A 84 -14.28 -5.39 -18.40
N ASP A 85 -14.67 -5.46 -17.12
CA ASP A 85 -15.70 -4.58 -16.57
C ASP A 85 -15.27 -3.11 -16.73
N MET A 86 -16.14 -2.30 -17.29
CA MET A 86 -16.10 -0.85 -17.10
C MET A 86 -16.67 -0.58 -15.71
N MET A 87 -15.77 -0.39 -14.75
CA MET A 87 -16.09 -0.33 -13.33
C MET A 87 -16.89 0.92 -12.99
N LEU A 88 -17.90 0.78 -12.13
CA LEU A 88 -18.67 1.88 -11.57
C LEU A 88 -18.84 1.67 -10.06
N MET A 89 -18.58 2.72 -9.29
CA MET A 89 -18.89 2.77 -7.86
C MET A 89 -19.98 3.81 -7.62
N THR A 90 -21.17 3.37 -7.22
CA THR A 90 -22.23 4.26 -6.78
C THR A 90 -22.02 4.63 -5.32
N ILE A 91 -21.95 5.93 -5.02
CA ILE A 91 -21.86 6.46 -3.65
C ILE A 91 -23.17 7.16 -3.31
N ASN A 92 -23.95 6.59 -2.39
CA ASN A 92 -25.29 7.09 -2.07
C ASN A 92 -25.64 6.88 -0.60
N ASN A 93 -26.18 7.90 0.07
CA ASN A 93 -26.79 7.70 1.40
C ASN A 93 -28.29 7.38 1.24
N PRO A 94 -28.75 6.15 1.55
CA PRO A 94 -30.16 5.79 1.38
C PRO A 94 -31.09 6.49 2.39
N ASP A 95 -30.56 6.98 3.51
CA ASP A 95 -31.36 7.67 4.54
C ASP A 95 -31.87 9.03 4.07
N THR A 96 -31.29 9.59 2.99
CA THR A 96 -31.68 10.88 2.42
C THR A 96 -32.65 10.77 1.25
N GLY A 97 -33.25 9.59 1.06
CA GLY A 97 -34.21 9.30 0.00
C GLY A 97 -33.61 8.57 -1.21
N PRO A 98 -34.45 8.18 -2.19
CA PRO A 98 -34.05 7.40 -3.35
C PRO A 98 -32.92 8.05 -4.15
N GLU A 99 -32.00 7.24 -4.68
CA GLU A 99 -30.87 7.70 -5.49
C GLU A 99 -31.31 8.66 -6.61
N ALA A 100 -32.28 8.23 -7.42
CA ALA A 100 -32.77 8.97 -8.59
C ALA A 100 -33.53 10.27 -8.24
N SER A 101 -33.82 10.55 -6.96
CA SER A 101 -34.46 11.79 -6.53
C SER A 101 -33.47 12.90 -6.14
N LYS A 102 -32.16 12.61 -6.15
CA LYS A 102 -31.10 13.54 -5.74
C LYS A 102 -30.31 14.02 -6.94
N ALA A 103 -29.72 15.21 -6.83
CA ALA A 103 -28.78 15.69 -7.85
C ALA A 103 -27.56 14.76 -7.90
N ALA A 104 -27.24 14.26 -9.10
CA ALA A 104 -26.11 13.36 -9.31
C ALA A 104 -24.84 14.14 -9.67
N MET A 105 -23.69 13.61 -9.26
CA MET A 105 -22.38 14.02 -9.74
C MET A 105 -21.72 12.81 -10.40
N TYR A 106 -21.28 12.97 -11.64
CA TYR A 106 -20.53 11.95 -12.38
C TYR A 106 -19.06 12.34 -12.42
N ILE A 107 -18.20 11.42 -12.01
CA ILE A 107 -16.74 11.55 -12.06
C ILE A 107 -16.25 10.36 -12.87
N GLU A 108 -15.45 10.64 -13.90
CA GLU A 108 -14.74 9.61 -14.66
C GLU A 108 -13.25 9.91 -14.74
N ALA A 109 -12.48 8.87 -15.00
CA ALA A 109 -11.04 8.93 -15.17
C ALA A 109 -10.60 7.91 -16.22
N ASN A 110 -9.36 8.08 -16.69
CA ASN A 110 -8.67 7.14 -17.58
C ASN A 110 -9.37 6.83 -18.91
N ILE A 111 -10.13 7.78 -19.47
CA ILE A 111 -10.70 7.67 -20.82
C ILE A 111 -9.60 7.52 -21.89
N HIS A 112 -8.49 8.23 -21.72
CA HIS A 112 -7.24 7.95 -22.41
C HIS A 112 -6.38 7.06 -21.52
N GLY A 113 -6.09 5.84 -21.96
CA GLY A 113 -5.39 4.83 -21.14
C GLY A 113 -3.98 5.25 -20.67
N ASN A 114 -3.37 6.25 -21.29
CA ASN A 114 -2.07 6.81 -20.90
C ASN A 114 -2.16 8.03 -19.97
N GLU A 115 -3.36 8.53 -19.67
CA GLU A 115 -3.62 9.61 -18.69
C GLU A 115 -4.09 8.97 -17.37
N ILE A 116 -3.12 8.51 -16.58
CA ILE A 116 -3.33 7.63 -15.42
C ILE A 116 -3.49 8.36 -14.08
N GLN A 117 -3.46 9.69 -14.09
CA GLN A 117 -3.47 10.51 -12.87
C GLN A 117 -4.87 10.73 -12.28
N GLY A 118 -5.90 10.55 -13.10
CA GLY A 118 -7.31 10.80 -12.75
C GLY A 118 -7.93 9.72 -11.89
#